data_AF-C0D9R0-F1
#
_entry.id   AF-C0D9R0-F1
#
_cell.length_a   1.000
_cell.length_b   1.000
_cell.length_c   1.000
_cell.angle_alpha   90.00
_cell.angle_beta   90.00
_cell.angle_gamma   90.00
#
_symmetry.space_group_name_H-M   'P 1'
#
loop_
_entity.id
_entity.type
_entity.pdbx_description
1 polymer ?
#
loop_
_entity_poly.entity_id
_entity_poly.type
_entity_poly.pdbx_seq_one_letter_code
_entity_poly.pdbx_strand_id
1 'polypeptide(L)' 'EFDLFLFLMGNPGRIISATELYQKVWCTGKPDAANSVAVYIARLRHKLEESQFVGRIETVRGEGYRYVPTSKTR' A
#
# COMPACT_ATOMS: atom_id res chain seq x y z
N GLU A 1 -5.19 9.60 2.64
CA GLU A 1 -5.31 8.13 2.84
C GLU A 1 -5.41 7.38 1.50
N PHE A 2 -6.24 7.85 0.56
CA PHE A 2 -6.38 7.24 -0.77
C PHE A 2 -5.16 7.38 -1.67
N ASP A 3 -4.35 8.44 -1.53
CA ASP A 3 -3.14 8.68 -2.33
C ASP A 3 -2.13 7.54 -2.25
N LEU A 4 -1.99 6.92 -1.07
CA LEU A 4 -1.11 5.76 -0.89
C LEU A 4 -1.58 4.57 -1.71
N PHE A 5 -2.91 4.34 -1.71
CA PHE A 5 -3.50 3.27 -2.50
C PHE A 5 -3.36 3.54 -3.99
N LEU A 6 -3.66 4.77 -4.43
CA LEU A 6 -3.50 5.22 -5.81
C LEU A 6 -2.06 5.04 -6.30
N PHE A 7 -1.08 5.40 -5.46
CA PHE A 7 0.33 5.23 -5.78
C PHE A 7 0.71 3.75 -5.94
N LEU A 8 0.24 2.88 -5.04
CA LEU A 8 0.44 1.44 -5.15
C LEU A 8 -0.26 0.84 -6.38
N MET A 9 -1.49 1.28 -6.69
CA MET A 9 -2.23 0.84 -7.87
C MET A 9 -1.59 1.29 -9.19
N GLY A 10 -0.96 2.48 -9.20
CA GLY A 10 -0.18 2.96 -10.33
C GLY A 10 1.15 2.21 -10.53
N ASN A 11 1.58 1.43 -9.54
CA ASN A 11 2.80 0.62 -9.57
C ASN A 11 2.50 -0.85 -9.20
N PRO A 12 1.63 -1.55 -9.97
CA PRO A 12 1.24 -2.91 -9.64
C PRO A 12 2.45 -3.85 -9.71
N GLY A 13 2.57 -4.76 -8.75
CA GLY A 13 3.67 -5.73 -8.70
C GLY A 13 5.00 -5.19 -8.16
N ARG A 14 5.15 -3.87 -7.98
CA ARG A 14 6.36 -3.26 -7.45
C ARG A 14 6.34 -3.22 -5.93
N ILE A 15 7.50 -3.50 -5.32
CA ILE A 15 7.70 -3.35 -3.87
C ILE A 15 8.10 -1.90 -3.59
N ILE A 16 7.35 -1.26 -2.69
CA ILE A 16 7.55 0.13 -2.31
C ILE A 16 7.73 0.20 -0.79
N SER A 17 8.86 0.74 -0.35
CA SER A 17 9.19 0.85 1.07
C SER A 17 8.27 1.82 1.79
N ALA A 18 8.06 1.61 3.10
CA ALA A 18 7.21 2.48 3.89
C ALA A 18 7.69 3.94 3.88
N THR A 19 9.01 4.15 3.92
CA THR A 19 9.62 5.49 3.80
C THR A 19 9.31 6.13 2.45
N GLU A 20 9.42 5.38 1.35
CA GLU A 20 9.13 5.89 0.01
C GLU A 20 7.64 6.23 -0.16
N LEU A 21 6.74 5.35 0.30
CA LEU A 21 5.29 5.64 0.33
C LEU A 21 5.00 6.91 1.14
N TYR A 22 5.63 7.04 2.30
CA TYR A 22 5.41 8.19 3.16
C TYR A 22 5.92 9.48 2.53
N GLN A 23 7.11 9.46 1.93
CA GLN A 23 7.66 10.62 1.23
C GLN A 23 6.86 11.00 -0.01
N LYS A 24 6.37 10.03 -0.79
CA LYS A 24 5.59 10.32 -2.01
C LYS A 24 4.21 10.89 -1.72
N VAL A 25 3.57 10.43 -0.63
CA VAL A 25 2.19 10.84 -0.30
C VAL A 25 2.16 12.06 0.63
N TRP A 26 3.06 12.13 1.60
CA TRP A 26 3.08 13.21 2.58
C TRP A 26 4.23 14.21 2.39
N CYS A 27 5.12 14.04 1.40
CA CYS A 27 6.27 14.93 1.13
C CYS A 27 7.11 15.27 2.36
N THR A 28 7.11 14.39 3.38
CA THR A 28 7.79 14.61 4.65
C THR A 28 8.71 13.43 4.96
N GLY A 29 9.92 13.72 5.44
CA GLY A 29 10.91 12.72 5.84
C GLY A 29 10.82 12.44 7.34
N LYS A 30 9.72 11.86 7.82
CA LYS A 30 9.59 11.50 9.24
C LYS A 30 10.17 10.10 9.53
N PRO A 31 10.82 9.92 10.69
CA PRO A 31 11.35 8.62 11.11
C PRO A 31 10.24 7.57 11.36
N ASP A 32 9.03 7.98 11.74
CA ASP A 32 7.87 7.10 11.99
C ASP A 32 7.00 6.79 10.77
N ALA A 33 7.56 6.92 9.56
CA ALA A 33 6.89 6.60 8.31
C ALA A 33 6.32 5.17 8.29
N ALA A 34 7.05 4.20 8.84
CA ALA A 34 6.65 2.80 8.86
C ALA A 34 5.37 2.53 9.67
N ASN A 35 5.30 3.07 10.89
CA ASN A 35 4.14 2.92 11.77
C ASN A 35 2.90 3.56 11.16
N SER A 36 3.06 4.77 10.62
CA SER A 36 1.98 5.52 9.97
C SER A 36 1.45 4.74 8.76
N VAL A 37 2.34 4.31 7.85
CA VAL A 37 1.98 3.53 6.66
C VAL A 37 1.28 2.23 7.05
N ALA A 38 1.76 1.51 8.07
CA ALA A 38 1.12 0.29 8.52
C ALA A 38 -0.34 0.49 8.96
N VAL A 39 -0.63 1.57 9.72
CA VAL A 39 -2.00 1.91 10.13
C VAL A 39 -2.88 2.23 8.91
N TYR A 40 -2.36 3.01 7.95
CA TYR A 40 -3.10 3.32 6.73
C TYR A 40 -3.37 2.08 5.88
N ILE A 41 -2.39 1.19 5.72
CA ILE A 41 -2.55 -0.08 5.01
C ILE A 41 -3.59 -0.97 5.69
N ALA A 42 -3.60 -1.05 7.02
CA ALA A 42 -4.58 -1.86 7.75
C ALA A 42 -6.01 -1.35 7.53
N ARG A 43 -6.23 -0.03 7.64
CA ARG A 43 -7.53 0.60 7.36
C ARG A 43 -7.97 0.41 5.91
N LEU A 44 -7.02 0.52 4.98
CA LEU A 44 -7.29 0.37 3.56
C LEU A 44 -7.68 -1.06 3.21
N ARG A 45 -6.98 -2.07 3.76
CA ARG A 45 -7.35 -3.49 3.59
C ARG A 45 -8.78 -3.75 4.04
N HIS A 46 -9.15 -3.28 5.22
CA HIS A 46 -10.52 -3.41 5.73
C HIS A 46 -11.55 -2.84 4.74
N LYS A 47 -11.31 -1.62 4.23
CA LYS A 47 -12.20 -1.00 3.22
C LYS A 47 -12.26 -1.77 1.90
N LEU A 48 -11.14 -2.34 1.45
CA LEU A 48 -11.08 -3.14 0.22
C LEU A 48 -11.82 -4.48 0.39
N GLU A 49 -11.73 -5.09 1.57
CA GLU A 49 -12.47 -6.31 1.93
C GLU A 49 -13.99 -6.06 1.95
N GLU A 50 -14.43 -4.95 2.55
CA GLU A 50 -15.84 -4.53 2.54
C GLU A 50 -16.37 -4.25 1.12
N SER A 51 -15.51 -3.74 0.24
CA SER A 51 -15.88 -3.36 -1.14
C SER A 51 -15.79 -4.51 -2.15
N GLN A 52 -15.52 -5.75 -1.70
CA GLN A 52 -15.27 -6.92 -2.57
C GLN A 52 -14.23 -6.64 -3.67
N PHE A 53 -13.23 -5.82 -3.37
CA PHE A 53 -12.27 -5.35 -4.37
C PHE A 53 -11.39 -6.50 -4.89
N VAL A 54 -11.19 -6.55 -6.21
CA VAL A 54 -10.42 -7.59 -6.91
C VAL A 54 -8.93 -7.21 -6.92
N GLY A 55 -8.31 -7.20 -5.75
CA GLY A 55 -6.90 -6.83 -5.55
C GLY A 55 -6.48 -6.93 -4.09
N ARG A 56 -5.19 -7.20 -3.82
CA ARG A 56 -4.68 -7.26 -2.44
C ARG A 56 -3.39 -6.47 -2.29
N ILE A 57 -3.18 -5.92 -1.10
CA ILE A 57 -1.90 -5.32 -0.72
C ILE A 57 -1.14 -6.34 0.10
N GLU A 58 0.04 -6.72 -0.35
CA GLU A 58 0.95 -7.63 0.33
C GLU A 58 2.00 -6.85 1.12
N THR A 59 2.36 -7.37 2.30
CA THR A 59 3.48 -6.85 3.09
C THR A 59 4.69 -7.73 2.84
N VAL A 60 5.77 -7.14 2.33
CA VAL A 60 7.07 -7.79 2.16
C VAL A 60 7.94 -7.38 3.34
N ARG A 61 8.16 -8.32 4.27
CA ARG A 61 8.90 -8.05 5.51
C ARG A 61 10.30 -7.55 5.19
N GLY A 62 10.68 -6.40 5.76
CA GLY A 62 12.00 -5.79 5.56
C GLY A 62 12.13 -4.94 4.29
N GLU A 63 11.22 -5.06 3.32
CA GLU A 63 11.32 -4.32 2.05
C GLU A 63 10.22 -3.28 1.86
N GLY A 64 8.96 -3.60 2.22
CA GLY A 64 7.84 -2.67 2.08
C GLY A 64 6.49 -3.31 1.75
N TYR A 65 5.74 -2.66 0.87
CA TYR A 65 4.39 -3.05 0.47
C TYR A 65 4.29 -3.14 -1.05
N ARG A 66 3.45 -4.07 -1.51
CA ARG A 66 3.18 -4.28 -2.93
C ARG A 66 1.69 -4.41 -3.16
N TYR A 67 1.18 -3.76 -4.20
CA TYR A 67 -0.16 -4.05 -4.70
C TYR A 67 -0.12 -5.18 -5.72
N VAL A 68 -0.95 -6.19 -5.52
CA VAL A 68 -1.14 -7.31 -6.43
C VAL A 68 -2.58 -7.26 -6.94
N PRO A 69 -2.80 -6.87 -8.21
CA PRO A 69 -4.10 -7.03 -8.83
C PRO A 69 -4.39 -8.53 -8.91
N THR A 70 -5.57 -8.97 -8.44
CA THR A 70 -5.94 -10.37 -8.65
C THR A 70 -6.44 -10.50 -10.09
N SER A 71 -5.51 -10.69 -11.03
CA SER A 71 -5.89 -11.24 -12.31
C SER A 71 -6.44 -12.62 -12.01
N LYS A 72 -7.78 -12.76 -12.01
CA LYS A 72 -8.40 -14.04 -12.32
C LYS A 72 -7.95 -14.43 -13.73
N THR A 73 -6.73 -14.93 -13.86
CA THR A 73 -6.38 -15.77 -15.00
C THR A 73 -7.15 -17.06 -14.77
N ARG A 74 -8.11 -17.26 -15.68
CA ARG A 74 -8.96 -18.43 -15.85
C ARG A 74 -8.23 -19.74 -15.65
#